data_AF-A0A9J6A6C6-F1
#
_entry.id   AF-A0A9J6A6C6-F1
#
_cell.length_a   1.000
_cell.length_b   1.000
_cell.length_c   1.000
_cell.angle_alpha   90.00
_cell.angle_beta   90.00
_cell.angle_gamma   90.00
#
_symmetry.space_group_name_H-M   'P 1'
#
loop_
_entity.id
_entity.type
_entity.pdbx_description
1 polymer ?
#
loop_
_entity_poly.entity_id
_entity_poly.type
_entity_poly.pdbx_seq_one_letter_code
_entity_poly.pdbx_strand_id
1 'polypeptide(L)'
;MLKGVFPHILRTPCAHGIVVEYDEEIHKAKKFGKTRQDKIRNDFLTLYSFYKQKKNLRTLFMSTKWNESTYSKETLGKEVARHIISPFFWNDVVQALRVGGPLIHVLRMVDGEKKPPMGYIYEAMDEGQRKY
;
A
#
# COMPACT_ATOMS: atom_id res chain seq x y z
N MET A 1 -6.17 -5.69 -9.59
CA MET A 1 -5.81 -7.12 -9.39
C MET A 1 -5.66 -7.52 -7.92
N LEU A 2 -5.09 -6.70 -7.03
CA LEU A 2 -4.85 -7.07 -5.63
C LEU A 2 -6.08 -7.02 -4.69
N LYS A 3 -7.19 -6.39 -5.11
CA LYS A 3 -8.38 -6.16 -4.25
C LYS A 3 -9.25 -7.40 -4.03
N GLY A 4 -9.10 -8.45 -4.84
CA GLY A 4 -9.95 -9.65 -4.77
C GLY A 4 -9.29 -10.88 -4.13
N VAL A 5 -7.96 -10.94 -4.06
CA VAL A 5 -7.25 -12.16 -3.65
C VAL A 5 -6.77 -12.09 -2.19
N PHE A 6 -6.38 -10.90 -1.74
CA PHE A 6 -5.83 -10.68 -0.40
C PHE A 6 -6.84 -10.69 0.76
N PRO A 7 -8.08 -10.16 0.62
CA PRO A 7 -9.02 -10.13 1.76
C PRO A 7 -9.46 -11.51 2.24
N HIS A 8 -9.56 -12.48 1.34
CA HIS A 8 -10.06 -13.82 1.66
C HIS A 8 -9.00 -14.70 2.35
N ILE A 9 -7.73 -14.61 1.92
CA ILE A 9 -6.64 -15.43 2.48
C ILE A 9 -6.17 -14.86 3.83
N LEU A 10 -6.18 -13.53 3.98
CA LEU A 10 -5.86 -12.89 5.25
C LEU A 10 -6.96 -13.15 6.29
N ARG A 11 -8.25 -13.26 5.93
CA ARG A 11 -9.34 -13.55 6.88
C ARG A 11 -9.35 -14.96 7.51
N THR A 12 -8.38 -15.82 7.18
CA THR A 12 -8.29 -17.15 7.78
C THR A 12 -7.86 -17.06 9.26
N PRO A 13 -8.37 -17.92 10.17
CA PRO A 13 -8.00 -17.90 11.59
C PRO A 13 -6.49 -17.97 11.86
N CYS A 14 -5.74 -18.54 10.91
CA CYS A 14 -4.28 -18.69 10.97
C CYS A 14 -3.51 -17.38 10.76
N ALA A 15 -4.13 -16.37 10.14
CA ALA A 15 -3.50 -15.10 9.82
C ALA A 15 -3.88 -13.96 10.78
N HIS A 16 -4.67 -14.22 11.82
CA HIS A 16 -5.31 -13.21 12.69
C HIS A 16 -4.35 -12.10 13.19
N GLY A 17 -3.12 -12.43 13.57
CA GLY A 17 -2.11 -11.43 13.99
C GLY A 17 -1.59 -10.53 12.86
N ILE A 18 -1.48 -11.06 11.63
CA ILE A 18 -1.09 -10.30 10.43
C ILE A 18 -2.28 -9.46 9.94
N VAL A 19 -3.51 -9.96 10.06
CA VAL A 19 -4.71 -9.19 9.68
C VAL A 19 -4.85 -7.95 10.53
N VAL A 20 -4.68 -8.03 11.85
CA VAL A 20 -4.92 -6.88 12.74
C VAL A 20 -3.99 -5.70 12.41
N GLU A 21 -2.70 -5.97 12.18
CA GLU A 21 -1.74 -4.92 11.78
C GLU A 21 -2.01 -4.40 10.36
N TYR A 22 -2.44 -5.27 9.44
CA TYR A 22 -2.80 -4.90 8.07
C TYR A 22 -4.11 -4.10 7.99
N ASP A 23 -5.10 -4.41 8.83
CA ASP A 23 -6.41 -3.77 8.88
C ASP A 23 -6.34 -2.37 9.50
N GLU A 24 -5.49 -2.16 10.52
CA GLU A 24 -5.26 -0.83 11.11
C GLU A 24 -4.64 0.15 10.10
N GLU A 25 -3.66 -0.31 9.32
CA GLU A 25 -3.02 0.49 8.27
C GLU A 25 -3.95 0.74 7.07
N ILE A 26 -4.80 -0.23 6.71
CA ILE A 26 -5.88 -0.04 5.71
C ILE A 26 -6.94 0.94 6.23
N HIS A 27 -7.27 0.92 7.53
CA HIS A 27 -8.18 1.88 8.14
C HIS A 27 -7.63 3.30 8.05
N LYS A 28 -6.32 3.49 8.28
CA LYS A 28 -5.63 4.78 8.04
C LYS A 28 -5.64 5.18 6.56
N ALA A 29 -5.44 4.23 5.64
CA ALA A 29 -5.48 4.48 4.19
C ALA A 29 -6.90 4.87 3.70
N LYS A 30 -7.95 4.22 4.21
CA LYS A 30 -9.35 4.50 3.85
C LYS A 30 -9.79 5.93 4.11
N LYS A 31 -9.17 6.66 5.05
CA LYS A 31 -9.43 8.09 5.30
C LYS A 31 -9.29 8.96 4.06
N PHE A 32 -8.60 8.48 3.04
CA PHE A 32 -8.27 9.24 1.86
C PHE A 32 -9.08 8.92 0.61
N GLY A 33 -9.91 7.87 0.52
CA GLY A 33 -10.38 7.27 -0.74
C GLY A 33 -11.26 8.10 -1.72
N LYS A 34 -11.25 9.44 -1.68
CA LYS A 34 -12.10 10.35 -2.44
C LYS A 34 -11.62 10.57 -3.89
N THR A 35 -10.31 10.67 -4.15
CA THR A 35 -9.77 10.96 -5.50
C THR A 35 -9.03 9.77 -6.13
N ARG A 36 -8.64 9.91 -7.41
CA ARG A 36 -7.76 8.94 -8.11
C ARG A 36 -6.37 8.89 -7.48
N GLN A 37 -5.81 10.03 -7.08
CA GLN A 37 -4.49 10.14 -6.47
C GLN A 37 -4.47 9.45 -5.09
N ASP A 38 -5.55 9.60 -4.32
CA ASP A 38 -5.70 8.91 -3.04
C ASP A 38 -5.75 7.39 -3.18
N LYS A 39 -6.42 6.87 -4.23
CA LYS A 39 -6.44 5.43 -4.52
C LYS A 39 -5.05 4.91 -4.83
N ILE A 40 -4.26 5.64 -5.62
CA ILE A 40 -2.87 5.29 -5.93
C ILE A 40 -2.02 5.30 -4.64
N ARG A 41 -2.16 6.32 -3.80
CA ARG A 41 -1.46 6.39 -2.50
C ARG A 41 -1.83 5.23 -1.59
N ASN A 42 -3.11 4.87 -1.52
CA ASN A 42 -3.58 3.77 -0.70
C ASN A 42 -3.10 2.42 -1.21
N ASP A 43 -3.14 2.18 -2.52
CA ASP A 43 -2.64 0.94 -3.12
C ASP A 43 -1.11 0.82 -2.91
N PHE A 44 -0.36 1.93 -2.99
CA PHE A 44 1.07 1.96 -2.66
C PHE A 44 1.36 1.67 -1.18
N LEU A 45 0.62 2.32 -0.26
CA LEU A 45 0.78 2.09 1.18
C LEU A 45 0.47 0.62 1.54
N THR A 46 -0.57 0.06 0.92
CA THR A 46 -0.94 -1.35 1.05
C THR A 46 0.21 -2.26 0.63
N LEU A 47 0.84 -1.98 -0.52
CA LEU A 47 2.01 -2.74 -1.01
C LEU A 47 3.22 -2.60 -0.07
N TYR A 48 3.44 -1.41 0.49
CA TYR A 48 4.53 -1.16 1.43
C TYR A 48 4.35 -1.90 2.76
N SER A 49 3.15 -1.86 3.34
CA SER A 49 2.82 -2.64 4.55
C SER A 49 2.93 -4.14 4.28
N PHE A 50 2.52 -4.58 3.09
CA PHE A 50 2.69 -5.96 2.66
C PHE A 50 4.16 -6.38 2.61
N TYR A 51 5.04 -5.52 2.09
CA TYR A 51 6.48 -5.75 2.09
C TYR A 51 7.08 -5.84 3.50
N LYS A 52 6.66 -4.96 4.43
CA LYS A 52 7.09 -5.03 5.84
C LYS A 52 6.78 -6.39 6.47
N GLN A 53 5.62 -6.96 6.14
CA GLN A 53 5.14 -8.24 6.67
C GLN A 53 5.71 -9.46 5.94
N LYS A 54 6.65 -9.29 4.99
CA LYS A 54 7.26 -10.36 4.19
C LYS A 54 7.69 -11.59 5.01
N LYS A 55 8.39 -11.37 6.13
CA LYS A 55 8.88 -12.47 6.99
C LYS A 55 7.72 -13.25 7.59
N ASN A 56 6.76 -12.54 8.17
CA ASN A 56 5.58 -13.13 8.81
C ASN A 56 4.72 -13.91 7.80
N LEU A 57 4.54 -13.36 6.59
CA LEU A 57 3.83 -14.03 5.50
C LEU A 57 4.54 -15.31 5.06
N ARG A 58 5.86 -15.28 4.86
CA ARG A 58 6.61 -16.49 4.51
C ARG A 58 6.48 -17.57 5.58
N THR A 59 6.60 -17.20 6.86
CA THR A 59 6.40 -18.12 7.98
C THR A 59 4.99 -18.71 8.00
N LEU A 60 3.96 -17.89 7.74
CA LEU A 60 2.57 -18.33 7.65
C LEU A 60 2.39 -19.41 6.57
N PHE A 61 2.81 -19.12 5.34
CA PHE A 61 2.64 -20.05 4.20
C PHE A 61 3.52 -21.30 4.28
N MET A 62 4.53 -21.30 5.15
CA MET A 62 5.37 -22.47 5.44
C MET A 62 4.91 -23.24 6.68
N SER A 63 3.90 -22.75 7.42
CA SER A 63 3.43 -23.38 8.65
C SER A 63 2.63 -24.66 8.38
N THR A 64 2.69 -25.60 9.33
CA THR A 64 1.86 -26.83 9.29
C THR A 64 0.38 -26.49 9.30
N LYS A 65 -0.03 -25.49 10.09
CA LYS A 65 -1.41 -24.97 10.14
C LYS A 65 -1.92 -24.52 8.77
N TRP A 66 -1.09 -23.86 7.95
CA TRP A 66 -1.47 -23.51 6.58
C TRP A 66 -1.66 -24.77 5.73
N ASN A 67 -0.69 -25.70 5.73
CA ASN A 67 -0.74 -26.93 4.93
C ASN A 67 -1.92 -27.84 5.27
N GLU A 68 -2.41 -27.80 6.51
CA GLU A 68 -3.59 -28.56 6.95
C GLU A 68 -4.91 -27.86 6.57
N SER A 69 -4.87 -26.56 6.26
CA SER A 69 -6.06 -25.78 5.95
C SER A 69 -6.67 -26.17 4.59
N THR A 70 -8.00 -25.99 4.46
CA THR A 70 -8.71 -26.15 3.19
C THR A 70 -8.19 -25.20 2.11
N TYR A 71 -7.79 -23.98 2.50
CA TYR A 71 -7.27 -22.94 1.60
C TYR A 71 -5.95 -23.31 0.94
N SER A 72 -5.08 -24.10 1.60
CA SER A 72 -3.85 -24.58 0.96
C SER A 72 -4.09 -25.56 -0.19
N LYS A 73 -5.27 -26.18 -0.22
CA LYS A 73 -5.65 -27.17 -1.24
C LYS A 73 -6.28 -26.51 -2.46
N GLU A 74 -6.87 -25.33 -2.29
CA GLU A 74 -7.46 -24.51 -3.35
C GLU A 74 -6.40 -24.01 -4.34
N THR A 75 -6.78 -23.92 -5.62
CA THR A 75 -5.89 -23.45 -6.69
C THR A 75 -5.34 -22.04 -6.41
N LEU A 76 -6.21 -21.14 -5.95
CA LEU A 76 -5.83 -19.77 -5.60
C LEU A 76 -4.87 -19.72 -4.41
N GLY A 77 -5.11 -20.53 -3.37
CA GLY A 77 -4.22 -20.59 -2.21
C GLY A 77 -2.82 -21.09 -2.55
N LYS A 78 -2.72 -22.10 -3.44
CA LYS A 78 -1.44 -22.61 -3.95
C LYS A 78 -0.69 -21.56 -4.77
N GLU A 79 -1.40 -20.83 -5.63
CA GLU A 79 -0.80 -19.78 -6.45
C GLU A 79 -0.25 -18.64 -5.59
N VAL A 80 -1.03 -18.18 -4.60
CA VAL A 80 -0.57 -17.15 -3.66
C VAL A 80 0.62 -17.64 -2.85
N ALA A 81 0.58 -18.85 -2.29
CA ALA A 81 1.72 -19.42 -1.56
C ALA A 81 2.99 -19.43 -2.42
N ARG A 82 2.89 -19.81 -3.70
CA ARG A 82 4.00 -19.79 -4.65
C ARG A 82 4.59 -18.39 -4.82
N HIS A 83 3.77 -17.37 -4.98
CA HIS A 83 4.24 -15.98 -5.07
C HIS A 83 4.91 -15.50 -3.78
N ILE A 84 4.32 -15.77 -2.61
CA ILE A 84 4.87 -15.34 -1.32
C ILE A 84 6.19 -16.02 -0.97
N ILE A 85 6.35 -17.29 -1.32
CA ILE A 85 7.58 -18.05 -1.09
C ILE A 85 8.66 -17.70 -2.13
N SER A 86 8.27 -17.30 -3.35
CA SER A 86 9.22 -16.93 -4.40
C SER A 86 10.03 -15.67 -4.06
N PRO A 87 11.37 -15.69 -4.19
CA PRO A 87 12.19 -14.49 -4.03
C PRO A 87 11.96 -13.47 -5.15
N PHE A 88 11.64 -13.92 -6.38
CA PHE A 88 11.43 -13.06 -7.53
C PHE A 88 10.27 -12.09 -7.32
N PHE A 89 9.16 -12.58 -6.79
CA PHE A 89 8.01 -11.75 -6.46
C PHE A 89 8.40 -10.59 -5.52
N TRP A 90 9.23 -10.85 -4.51
CA TRP A 90 9.67 -9.80 -3.59
C TRP A 90 10.64 -8.81 -4.22
N ASN A 91 11.45 -9.24 -5.20
CA ASN A 91 12.30 -8.33 -5.95
C ASN A 91 11.45 -7.35 -6.77
N ASP A 92 10.38 -7.84 -7.41
CA ASP A 92 9.43 -7.01 -8.14
C ASP A 92 8.72 -6.02 -7.21
N VAL A 93 8.33 -6.46 -6.01
CA VAL A 93 7.74 -5.57 -4.97
C VAL A 93 8.74 -4.48 -4.56
N VAL A 94 10.01 -4.82 -4.34
CA VAL A 94 11.05 -3.83 -4.01
C VAL A 94 11.24 -2.83 -5.15
N GLN A 95 11.25 -3.30 -6.40
CA GLN A 95 11.36 -2.42 -7.57
C GLN A 95 10.15 -1.49 -7.69
N ALA A 96 8.93 -2.01 -7.50
CA ALA A 96 7.71 -1.21 -7.50
C ALA A 96 7.72 -0.14 -6.38
N LEU A 97 8.22 -0.49 -5.19
CA LEU A 97 8.37 0.48 -4.09
C LEU A 97 9.42 1.55 -4.40
N ARG A 98 10.54 1.17 -5.03
CA ARG A 98 11.60 2.10 -5.41
C ARG A 98 11.13 3.13 -6.44
N VAL A 99 10.35 2.71 -7.43
CA VAL A 99 9.81 3.58 -8.47
C VAL A 99 8.61 4.39 -7.96
N GLY A 100 7.73 3.76 -7.17
CA GLY A 100 6.52 4.39 -6.67
C GLY A 100 6.75 5.40 -5.55
N GLY A 101 7.81 5.25 -4.75
CA GLY A 101 8.12 6.14 -3.63
C GLY A 101 8.20 7.63 -4.02
N PRO A 102 9.05 8.00 -5.01
CA PRO A 102 9.10 9.36 -5.53
C PRO A 102 7.76 9.87 -6.07
N LEU A 103 7.01 9.01 -6.78
CA LEU A 103 5.71 9.38 -7.35
C LEU A 103 4.68 9.72 -6.26
N ILE A 104 4.59 8.91 -5.20
CA ILE A 104 3.71 9.20 -4.06
C ILE A 104 4.13 10.47 -3.33
N HIS A 105 5.44 10.74 -3.25
CA HIS A 105 5.94 11.97 -2.65
C HIS A 105 5.51 13.21 -3.45
N VAL A 106 5.63 13.19 -4.78
CA VAL A 106 5.15 14.27 -5.67
C VAL A 106 3.65 14.45 -5.54
N LEU A 107 2.88 13.36 -5.58
CA LEU A 107 1.42 13.42 -5.40
C LEU A 107 1.04 14.07 -4.06
N ARG A 108 1.77 13.78 -2.98
CA ARG A 108 1.55 14.41 -1.68
C ARG A 108 1.86 15.91 -1.67
N MET A 109 2.87 16.35 -2.43
CA MET A 109 3.17 17.78 -2.56
C MET A 109 2.03 18.51 -3.29
N VAL A 110 1.57 17.94 -4.41
CA VAL A 110 0.44 18.49 -5.20
C VAL A 110 -0.86 18.48 -4.39
N ASP A 111 -1.13 17.43 -3.61
CA ASP A 111 -2.31 17.34 -2.73
C ASP A 111 -2.20 18.29 -1.50
N GLY A 112 -0.97 18.62 -1.09
CA GLY A 112 -0.65 19.45 0.08
C GLY A 112 -0.77 20.96 -0.17
N GLU A 113 -0.84 21.40 -1.43
CA GLU A 113 -1.14 22.77 -1.82
C GLU A 113 -2.63 23.08 -1.61
N LYS A 114 -3.05 23.15 -0.35
CA LYS A 114 -4.30 23.81 0.04
C LYS A 114 -4.25 25.33 -0.12
N LYS A 115 -3.09 25.91 -0.43
CA LYS A 115 -2.99 27.30 -0.87
C LYS A 115 -3.07 27.30 -2.40
N PRO A 116 -4.05 27.98 -3.02
CA PRO A 116 -3.93 28.25 -4.44
C PRO A 116 -2.58 28.98 -4.66
N PRO A 117 -1.80 28.63 -5.69
CA PRO A 117 -0.57 29.34 -6.05
C PRO A 117 -0.79 30.86 -6.19
N MET A 118 -2.05 31.25 -6.42
CA MET A 118 -2.53 32.62 -6.44
C MET A 118 -2.16 33.45 -5.20
N GLY A 119 -2.11 32.88 -3.99
CA GLY A 119 -1.76 33.63 -2.78
C GLY A 119 -0.34 34.17 -2.81
N TYR A 120 0.61 33.34 -3.26
CA TYR A 120 2.01 33.75 -3.45
C TYR A 120 2.17 34.74 -4.61
N ILE A 121 1.38 34.60 -5.68
CA ILE A 121 1.42 35.51 -6.83
C ILE A 121 0.93 36.92 -6.43
N TYR A 122 -0.15 37.03 -5.66
CA TYR A 122 -0.66 38.32 -5.20
C TYR A 122 0.26 39.00 -4.17
N GLU A 123 0.85 38.25 -3.23
CA GLU A 123 1.84 38.81 -2.30
C GLU A 123 3.07 39.35 -3.04
N ALA A 124 3.58 38.62 -4.04
CA ALA A 124 4.71 39.07 -4.85
C ALA A 124 4.36 40.29 -5.74
N MET A 125 3.13 40.38 -6.25
CA MET A 125 2.66 41.55 -7.01
C MET A 125 2.48 42.78 -6.11
N ASP A 126 1.92 42.62 -4.90
CA ASP A 126 1.69 43.70 -3.95
C ASP A 126 3.02 44.25 -3.38
N GLU A 127 3.98 43.37 -3.09
CA GLU A 127 5.34 43.79 -2.69
C GLU A 127 6.09 44.51 -3.82
N GLY A 128 5.81 44.17 -5.09
CA GLY A 128 6.35 44.87 -6.26
C GLY A 128 5.72 46.25 -6.47
N GLN A 129 4.43 46.39 -6.17
CA GLN A 129 3.69 47.66 -6.25
C GLN A 129 4.12 48.63 -5.13
N ARG A 130 4.47 48.13 -3.93
CA ARG A 130 4.89 48.97 -2.79
C ARG A 130 6.31 49.55 -2.91
N LYS A 131 7.07 49.10 -3.91
CA LYS A 131 8.47 49.52 -4.18
C LYS A 131 8.60 50.51 -5.35
N TYR A 132 7.48 50.92 -5.94
CA TYR A 132 7.36 52.01 -6.92
C TYR A 132 6.43 53.11 -6.37
#